data_AF-A0A7V4ZYL8-F1
#
_entry.id   AF-A0A7V4ZYL8-F1
#
_cell.length_a   1.000
_cell.length_b   1.000
_cell.length_c   1.000
_cell.angle_alpha   90.00
_cell.angle_beta   90.00
_cell.angle_gamma   90.00
#
_symmetry.space_group_name_H-M   'P 1'
#
loop_
_entity.id
_entity.type
_entity.pdbx_description
1 polymer ?
#
loop_
_entity_poly.entity_id
_entity_poly.type
_entity_poly.pdbx_seq_one_letter_code
_entity_poly.pdbx_strand_id
1 'polypeptide(L)' 'MFQYKVKSNPGNETYMNILAETEDQLFVHLVTFKEGYEVEKKETMPRKLFDTCLRTGYLTPLKSSVLAVPKSA' A
#
# COMPACT_ATOMS: atom_id res chain seq x y z
N MET A 1 -2.00 7.43 7.87
CA MET A 1 -2.24 6.03 8.30
C MET A 1 -2.09 5.13 7.08
N PHE A 2 -1.41 3.98 7.20
CA PHE A 2 -1.18 3.07 6.08
C PHE A 2 -2.42 2.23 5.74
N GLN A 3 -2.65 1.96 4.45
CA GLN A 3 -3.80 1.17 3.97
C GLN A 3 -3.49 -0.33 3.91
N TYR A 4 -2.27 -0.71 3.55
CA TYR A 4 -1.88 -2.12 3.37
C TYR A 4 -0.51 -2.41 4.01
N LYS A 5 -0.35 -3.65 4.52
CA LYS A 5 0.95 -4.24 4.86
C LYS A 5 1.41 -5.11 3.69
N VAL A 6 2.64 -4.91 3.27
CA VAL A 6 3.31 -5.75 2.27
C VAL A 6 4.02 -6.88 3.00
N LYS A 7 3.96 -8.10 2.46
CA LYS A 7 4.73 -9.22 2.98
C LYS A 7 6.22 -8.92 2.83
N SER A 8 6.92 -8.85 3.96
CA SER A 8 8.34 -8.52 4.04
C SER A 8 9.12 -9.64 4.72
N ASN A 9 10.44 -9.69 4.46
CA ASN A 9 11.35 -10.57 5.18
C ASN A 9 11.50 -10.12 6.64
N PRO A 10 11.84 -11.03 7.57
CA PRO A 10 12.14 -10.67 8.96
C PRO A 10 13.15 -9.51 9.04
N GLY A 11 12.88 -8.55 9.93
CA GLY A 11 13.71 -7.34 10.08
C GLY A 11 13.32 -6.18 9.16
N ASN A 12 12.42 -6.41 8.20
CA ASN A 12 11.85 -5.37 7.36
C ASN A 12 10.34 -5.28 7.61
N GLU A 13 9.83 -4.07 7.73
CA GLU A 13 8.39 -3.83 7.66
C GLU A 13 8.07 -2.89 6.51
N THR A 14 7.29 -3.37 5.54
CA THR A 14 6.88 -2.55 4.40
C THR A 14 5.38 -2.31 4.42
N TYR A 15 5.01 -1.05 4.24
CA TYR A 15 3.64 -0.58 4.21
C TYR A 15 3.35 0.17 2.92
N MET A 16 2.09 0.20 2.52
CA MET A 16 1.66 0.79 1.25
C MET A 16 0.40 1.65 1.41
N ASN A 17 0.38 2.77 0.69
CA ASN A 17 -0.80 3.57 0.43
C ASN A 17 -1.06 3.69 -1.07
N ILE A 18 -2.32 3.68 -1.45
CA ILE A 18 -2.74 4.11 -2.79
C ILE A 18 -2.92 5.62 -2.73
N LEU A 19 -2.20 6.33 -3.59
CA LEU A 19 -2.26 7.79 -3.73
C LEU A 19 -3.28 8.23 -4.79
N ALA A 20 -3.36 7.47 -5.89
CA ALA A 20 -4.28 7.72 -6.99
C ALA A 20 -4.55 6.42 -7.76
N GLU A 21 -5.68 6.37 -8.47
CA GLU A 21 -6.11 5.21 -9.24
C GLU A 21 -6.57 5.65 -10.64
N THR A 22 -6.19 4.88 -11.65
CA THR A 22 -6.82 4.86 -12.97
C THR A 22 -7.42 3.48 -13.20
N GLU A 23 -7.99 3.24 -14.39
CA GLU A 23 -8.58 1.94 -14.74
C GLU A 23 -7.54 0.82 -14.68
N ASP A 24 -6.34 1.06 -15.22
CA ASP A 24 -5.30 0.03 -15.35
C ASP A 24 -4.14 0.14 -14.35
N GLN A 25 -3.99 1.29 -13.67
CA GLN A 25 -2.81 1.60 -12.86
C GLN A 25 -3.17 2.20 -11.51
N LEU A 26 -2.32 1.95 -10.52
CA LEU A 26 -2.36 2.54 -9.20
C LEU A 26 -1.06 3.31 -9.00
N PHE A 27 -1.16 4.54 -8.50
CA PHE A 27 0.00 5.27 -8.01
C PHE A 27 0.13 4.99 -6.53
N VAL A 28 1.21 4.34 -6.12
CA VAL A 28 1.38 3.85 -4.73
C VAL A 28 2.58 4.50 -4.07
N HIS A 29 2.48 4.64 -2.74
CA HIS A 29 3.57 5.04 -1.86
C HIS A 29 3.90 3.87 -0.94
N LEU A 30 5.14 3.43 -1.00
CA LEU A 30 5.70 2.35 -0.21
C LEU A 30 6.67 2.93 0.82
N VAL A 31 6.55 2.48 2.05
CA VAL A 31 7.44 2.83 3.16
C VAL A 31 8.00 1.56 3.74
N THR A 32 9.32 1.40 3.72
CA THR A 32 10.02 0.27 4.33
C THR A 32 10.84 0.73 5.52
N PHE A 33 10.56 0.14 6.68
CA PHE A 33 11.36 0.27 7.89
C PHE A 33 12.36 -0.88 7.95
N LYS A 34 13.66 -0.56 7.96
CA LYS A 34 14.75 -1.54 8.05
C LYS A 34 15.90 -0.94 8.85
N GLU A 35 16.44 -1.68 9.82
CA GLU A 35 17.71 -1.36 10.50
C GLU A 35 17.82 0.09 11.00
N GLY A 36 16.71 0.64 11.53
CA GLY A 36 16.69 1.98 12.11
C GLY A 36 16.56 3.13 11.10
N TYR A 37 16.38 2.83 9.81
CA TYR A 37 16.10 3.83 8.78
C TYR A 37 14.80 3.53 8.03
N GLU A 38 14.24 4.59 7.45
CA GLU A 38 13.03 4.55 6.64
C GLU A 38 13.39 4.80 5.18
N VAL A 39 12.85 3.96 4.28
CA VAL A 39 12.99 4.12 2.84
C VAL A 39 11.61 4.32 2.25
N GLU A 40 11.42 5.47 1.62
CA GLU A 40 10.20 5.80 0.89
C GLU A 40 10.38 5.60 -0.61
N LYS A 41 9.35 5.06 -1.27
CA LYS A 41 9.29 4.93 -2.72
C LYS A 41 7.90 5.27 -3.22
N LYS A 42 7.82 6.06 -4.30
CA LYS A 42 6.58 6.26 -5.06
C LYS A 42 6.72 5.60 -6.42
N GLU A 43 5.75 4.78 -6.79
CA GLU A 43 5.78 4.05 -8.06
C GLU A 43 4.39 3.79 -8.61
N THR A 44 4.35 3.41 -9.88
CA THR A 44 3.13 2.99 -10.55
C THR A 44 3.05 1.47 -10.53
N MET A 45 1.91 0.93 -10.10
CA MET A 45 1.61 -0.49 -9.99
C MET A 45 0.40 -0.84 -10.86
N PRO A 46 0.47 -1.83 -11.76
CA PRO A 46 -0.71 -2.27 -12.51
C PRO A 46 -1.80 -2.81 -11.59
N ARG A 47 -3.07 -2.51 -11.90
CA ARG A 47 -4.24 -2.98 -11.13
C ARG A 47 -4.22 -4.50 -10.93
N LYS A 48 -3.96 -5.24 -12.02
CA LYS A 48 -3.90 -6.71 -12.01
C LYS A 48 -2.83 -7.27 -11.06
N LEU A 49 -1.70 -6.56 -10.90
CA LEU A 49 -0.66 -6.93 -9.96
C LEU A 49 -1.14 -6.71 -8.52
N PHE A 50 -1.72 -5.56 -8.24
CA PHE A 50 -2.31 -5.26 -6.94
C PHE A 50 -3.36 -6.31 -6.53
N ASP A 51 -4.30 -6.63 -7.42
CA ASP A 51 -5.35 -7.63 -7.15
C ASP A 51 -4.76 -9.01 -6.87
N THR A 52 -3.70 -9.37 -7.61
CA THR A 52 -2.97 -10.63 -7.40
C THR A 52 -2.25 -10.63 -6.05
N CYS A 53 -1.58 -9.55 -5.69
CA CYS A 53 -0.91 -9.41 -4.41
C CYS A 53 -1.90 -9.47 -3.24
N LEU A 54 -3.07 -8.87 -3.38
CA LEU A 54 -4.14 -8.93 -2.38
C LEU A 54 -4.69 -10.35 -2.24
N ARG A 55 -5.03 -11.00 -3.37
CA ARG A 55 -5.56 -12.38 -3.40
C ARG A 55 -4.60 -13.40 -2.83
N THR A 56 -3.29 -13.23 -3.04
CA THR A 56 -2.24 -14.16 -2.58
C THR A 56 -1.77 -13.88 -1.14
N GLY A 57 -2.28 -12.82 -0.51
CA GLY A 57 -1.83 -12.39 0.83
C GLY A 57 -0.46 -11.73 0.84
N TYR A 58 0.08 -11.36 -0.32
CA TYR A 58 1.28 -10.51 -0.41
C TYR A 58 0.98 -9.08 0.06
N LEU A 59 -0.24 -8.60 -0.19
CA LEU A 59 -0.79 -7.40 0.43
C LEU A 59 -1.89 -7.81 1.41
N THR A 60 -1.82 -7.31 2.63
CA THR A 60 -2.86 -7.47 3.64
C THR A 60 -3.45 -6.10 3.96
N PRO A 61 -4.77 -5.89 3.83
CA PRO A 61 -5.40 -4.65 4.24
C PRO A 61 -5.17 -4.43 5.74
N LEU A 62 -4.68 -3.25 6.08
CA LEU A 62 -4.69 -2.82 7.46
C LEU A 62 -6.11 -2.40 7.80
N LYS A 63 -6.64 -2.87 8.93
CA LYS A 63 -7.93 -2.41 9.45
C LYS A 63 -7.79 -0.94 9.85
N SER A 64 -7.92 -0.03 8.88
CA SER A 64 -8.20 1.37 9.14
C SER A 64 -9.70 1.48 9.41
N SER A 65 -10.08 1.92 10.61
CA SER A 65 -11.46 2.31 10.87
C SER A 65 -11.84 3.38 9.84
N VAL A 66 -12.88 3.09 9.08
CA VAL A 66 -13.53 3.93 8.09
C VAL A 66 -13.49 5.42 8.49
N LEU A 67 -12.71 6.21 7.77
CA LEU A 67 -13.04 7.62 7.56
C LEU A 67 -13.22 7.80 6.07
N ALA A 68 -14.45 7.47 5.64
CA ALA A 68 -15.03 8.09 4.47
C ALA A 68 -14.92 9.61 4.67
N VAL A 69 -14.04 10.26 3.92
CA VAL A 69 -14.15 11.71 3.75
C VAL A 69 -15.32 11.90 2.79
N PRO A 70 -16.47 12.47 3.23
CA PRO A 70 -17.50 12.85 2.28
C PRO A 70 -16.87 13.87 1.34
N LYS A 71 -17.01 13.66 0.02
CA LYS A 71 -16.79 14.74 -0.95
C LYS A 71 -17.76 15.87 -0.56
N SER A 72 -17.25 16.94 0.04
CA SER A 72 -18.03 18.17 0.18
C SER A 72 -18.30 18.72 -1.22
N ALA A 73 -19.58 18.92 -1.49
CA ALA A 73 -20.16 19.49 -2.70
C ALA A 73 -19.82 20.98 -2.87
#